data_AF-A0A7Y4VXU1-F1
#
_entry.id   AF-A0A7Y4VXU1-F1
#
_cell.length_a   1.000
_cell.length_b   1.000
_cell.length_c   1.000
_cell.angle_alpha   90.00
_cell.angle_beta   90.00
_cell.angle_gamma   90.00
#
_symmetry.space_group_name_H-M   'P 1'
#
loop_
_entity.id
_entity.type
_entity.pdbx_description
1 polymer ?
#
loop_
_entity_poly.entity_id
_entity_poly.type
_entity_poly.pdbx_seq_one_letter_code
_entity_poly.pdbx_strand_id
1 'polypeptide(L)'
;MNRDPHETTRTDHPAHVGPEPPQAGSGEEARFCLSGHLVRHRSDADADSRRCPVCAARTIAVCPGCREPILGLASVFGSLHGVEPPPGQSWLKPPQYCHCCGRPFPWTERVMSAVRMAIRDLTALDRAEREQLRRSIEHIVHATAQTRLAVVRINAALSRLGKETADSLRGLFISIASDEAKAMLEGKESGQGRA
;
A
#
# COMPACT_ATOMS: atom_id res chain seq x y z
N MET A 1 13.62 55.93 -47.83
CA MET A 1 12.59 55.61 -46.81
C MET A 1 12.10 54.20 -47.09
N ASN A 2 12.64 53.16 -46.45
CA ASN A 2 12.36 52.64 -45.10
C ASN A 2 11.11 51.72 -45.04
N ARG A 3 11.33 50.40 -45.19
CA ARG A 3 10.89 49.28 -44.30
C ARG A 3 10.62 47.96 -45.05
N ASP A 4 11.49 46.98 -44.82
CA ASP A 4 11.10 45.59 -44.50
C ASP A 4 10.56 45.57 -43.05
N PRO A 5 9.64 44.67 -42.63
CA PRO A 5 9.97 43.23 -42.54
C PRO A 5 8.83 42.18 -42.54
N HIS A 6 9.23 40.94 -42.82
CA HIS A 6 8.74 39.66 -42.24
C HIS A 6 7.26 39.53 -41.85
N GLU A 7 6.50 38.82 -42.70
CA GLU A 7 5.19 38.26 -42.38
C GLU A 7 5.40 36.87 -41.73
N THR A 8 5.39 36.82 -40.39
CA THR A 8 5.38 35.57 -39.63
C THR A 8 3.95 35.05 -39.53
N THR A 9 3.65 33.97 -40.24
CA THR A 9 2.42 33.19 -40.06
C THR A 9 2.42 32.57 -38.65
N ARG A 10 1.70 33.18 -37.72
CA ARG A 10 1.39 32.61 -36.40
C ARG A 10 0.11 31.78 -36.53
N THR A 11 0.26 30.48 -36.75
CA THR A 11 -0.83 29.52 -36.66
C THR A 11 -1.20 29.35 -35.19
N ASP A 12 -2.27 30.03 -34.73
CA ASP A 12 -2.83 29.83 -33.40
C ASP A 12 -3.36 28.38 -33.31
N HIS A 13 -2.57 27.49 -32.71
CA HIS A 13 -3.03 26.19 -32.26
C HIS A 13 -3.95 26.41 -31.05
N PRO A 14 -5.17 25.82 -31.03
CA PRO A 14 -6.00 25.86 -29.84
C PRO A 14 -5.27 25.16 -28.71
N ALA A 15 -5.10 25.85 -27.59
CA ALA A 15 -4.57 25.27 -26.37
C ALA A 15 -5.42 24.03 -26.03
N HIS A 16 -4.79 22.86 -26.04
CA HIS A 16 -5.39 21.65 -25.48
C HIS A 16 -5.63 21.92 -24.00
N VAL A 17 -6.88 22.27 -23.67
CA VAL A 17 -7.40 22.25 -22.31
C VAL A 17 -7.38 20.77 -21.91
N GLY A 18 -6.33 20.37 -21.20
CA GLY A 18 -6.29 19.07 -20.54
C GLY A 18 -7.47 18.96 -19.58
N PRO A 19 -7.95 17.74 -19.29
CA PRO A 19 -9.10 17.55 -18.42
C PRO A 19 -8.87 18.28 -17.10
N GLU A 20 -9.82 19.13 -16.75
CA GLU A 20 -9.89 19.88 -15.50
C GLU A 20 -9.63 18.90 -14.33
N PRO A 21 -8.76 19.24 -13.36
CA PRO A 21 -8.56 18.37 -12.20
C PRO A 21 -9.93 18.13 -11.54
N PRO A 22 -10.23 16.89 -11.12
CA PRO A 22 -11.52 16.57 -10.53
C PRO A 22 -11.77 17.52 -9.36
N GLN A 23 -12.89 18.26 -9.43
CA GLN A 23 -13.26 19.19 -8.37
C GLN A 23 -13.50 18.43 -7.08
N ALA A 24 -12.91 18.94 -6.00
CA ALA A 24 -12.88 18.32 -4.68
C ALA A 24 -14.31 18.08 -4.17
N GLY A 25 -14.75 16.82 -4.26
CA GLY A 25 -15.92 16.33 -3.54
C GLY A 25 -15.61 16.35 -2.04
N SER A 26 -16.60 16.75 -1.24
CA SER A 26 -16.56 16.98 0.20
C SER A 26 -16.36 15.71 1.05
N GLY A 27 -15.38 14.89 0.73
CA GLY A 27 -14.84 13.85 1.61
C GLY A 27 -13.40 14.21 1.95
N GLU A 28 -13.05 14.25 3.24
CA GLU A 28 -11.68 14.55 3.67
C GLU A 28 -10.69 13.53 3.07
N GLU A 29 -10.03 13.90 1.97
CA GLU A 29 -9.04 13.06 1.29
C GLU A 29 -7.89 12.77 2.24
N ALA A 30 -7.60 11.49 2.50
CA ALA A 30 -6.43 11.15 3.29
C ALA A 30 -5.16 11.22 2.43
N ARG A 31 -4.14 11.87 2.99
CA ARG A 31 -2.83 11.99 2.38
C ARG A 31 -1.83 11.09 3.08
N PHE A 32 -1.12 10.28 2.31
CA PHE A 32 -0.07 9.39 2.80
C PHE A 32 1.24 9.68 2.10
N CYS A 33 2.37 9.45 2.76
CA CYS A 33 3.65 9.44 2.05
C CYS A 33 3.88 8.13 1.30
N LEU A 34 4.82 8.12 0.36
CA LEU A 34 5.18 6.89 -0.36
C LEU A 34 5.70 5.76 0.55
N SER A 35 6.04 6.07 1.81
CA SER A 35 6.38 5.08 2.85
C SER A 35 5.20 4.69 3.74
N GLY A 36 4.01 5.24 3.53
CA GLY A 36 2.78 4.85 4.24
C GLY A 36 2.45 5.64 5.50
N HIS A 37 3.22 6.68 5.86
CA HIS A 37 2.86 7.56 6.97
C HIS A 37 1.68 8.45 6.59
N LEU A 38 0.64 8.49 7.42
CA LEU A 38 -0.43 9.48 7.30
C LEU A 38 0.14 10.89 7.52
N VAL A 39 -0.14 11.78 6.57
CA VAL A 39 0.19 13.20 6.66
C VAL A 39 -1.13 13.94 6.91
N ARG A 40 -1.40 14.26 8.18
CA ARG A 40 -2.62 14.98 8.59
C ARG A 40 -2.59 16.40 8.01
N HIS A 41 -3.68 16.84 7.40
CA HIS A 41 -3.92 18.25 7.14
C HIS A 41 -4.20 18.93 8.49
N ARG A 42 -3.21 19.62 9.09
CA ARG A 42 -3.53 20.65 10.08
C ARG A 42 -3.95 21.87 9.26
N SER A 43 -5.25 22.19 9.30
CA SER A 43 -5.90 23.45 8.87
C SER A 43 -5.07 24.37 7.96
N ASP A 44 -5.49 24.52 6.69
CA ASP A 44 -5.25 25.56 5.65
C ASP A 44 -3.90 26.30 5.50
N ALA A 45 -2.96 26.18 6.43
CA ALA A 45 -1.65 26.84 6.41
C ALA A 45 -0.54 25.96 5.80
N ASP A 46 -0.79 24.67 5.58
CA ASP A 46 0.20 23.67 5.12
C ASP A 46 -0.20 22.99 3.79
N ALA A 47 -0.78 23.78 2.89
CA ALA A 47 -1.17 23.37 1.53
C ALA A 47 -0.01 22.77 0.71
N ASP A 48 1.24 22.93 1.16
CA ASP A 48 2.45 22.49 0.45
C ASP A 48 3.21 21.32 1.12
N SER A 49 2.52 20.51 1.94
CA SER A 49 3.07 19.26 2.51
C SER A 49 3.26 18.14 1.45
N ARG A 50 3.98 18.46 0.36
CA ARG A 50 4.44 17.52 -0.69
C ARG A 50 5.35 16.42 -0.15
N ARG A 51 5.88 16.60 1.07
CA ARG A 51 6.81 15.69 1.73
C ARG A 51 6.34 15.34 3.14
N CYS A 52 6.66 14.12 3.54
CA CYS A 52 6.40 13.61 4.88
C CYS A 52 7.32 14.27 5.91
N PRO A 53 6.80 14.76 7.04
CA PRO A 53 7.66 15.28 8.11
C PRO A 53 8.47 14.18 8.82
N VAL A 54 8.02 12.92 8.74
CA VAL A 54 8.70 11.77 9.39
C VAL A 54 9.87 11.25 8.55
N CYS A 55 9.72 11.17 7.23
CA CYS A 55 10.69 10.49 6.38
C CYS A 55 11.06 11.26 5.09
N ALA A 56 10.60 12.50 4.92
CA ALA A 56 10.81 13.36 3.74
C ALA A 56 10.32 12.80 2.39
N ALA A 57 9.71 11.60 2.37
CA ALA A 57 9.16 10.98 1.18
C ALA A 57 8.00 11.81 0.62
N ARG A 58 7.84 11.79 -0.71
CA ARG A 58 6.72 12.46 -1.38
C ARG A 58 5.37 11.96 -0.85
N THR A 59 4.36 12.81 -0.90
CA THR A 59 2.99 12.50 -0.50
C THR A 59 2.07 12.27 -1.70
N ILE A 60 1.04 11.44 -1.49
CA ILE A 60 -0.02 11.12 -2.42
C ILE A 60 -1.37 11.18 -1.67
N ALA A 61 -2.40 11.66 -2.34
CA ALA A 61 -3.79 11.63 -1.87
C ALA A 61 -4.70 10.84 -2.83
N VAL A 62 -4.15 10.37 -3.95
CA VAL A 62 -4.85 9.58 -4.96
C VAL A 62 -4.02 8.34 -5.32
N CYS A 63 -4.69 7.29 -5.78
CA CYS A 63 -4.07 6.10 -6.32
C CYS A 63 -3.21 6.44 -7.54
N PRO A 64 -1.91 6.06 -7.57
CA PRO A 64 -1.07 6.29 -8.74
C PRO A 64 -1.52 5.52 -10.00
N GLY A 65 -2.30 4.44 -9.83
CA GLY A 65 -2.75 3.58 -10.92
C GLY A 65 -4.04 4.04 -11.61
N CYS A 66 -5.04 4.50 -10.84
CA CYS A 66 -6.34 4.90 -11.37
C CYS A 66 -6.78 6.32 -10.99
N ARG A 67 -5.98 7.05 -10.19
CA ARG A 67 -6.26 8.41 -9.69
C ARG A 67 -7.46 8.54 -8.76
N GLU A 68 -8.07 7.43 -8.33
CA GLU A 68 -9.10 7.41 -7.29
C GLU A 68 -8.56 8.01 -5.98
N PRO A 69 -9.31 8.87 -5.27
CA PRO A 69 -8.93 9.36 -3.95
C PRO A 69 -8.62 8.22 -2.97
N ILE A 70 -7.58 8.42 -2.16
CA ILE A 70 -7.26 7.49 -1.08
C ILE A 70 -8.20 7.82 0.07
N LEU A 71 -9.20 6.96 0.24
CA LEU A 71 -10.18 7.07 1.30
C LEU A 71 -9.51 7.17 2.67
N GLY A 72 -9.83 8.25 3.38
CA GLY A 72 -9.35 8.49 4.74
C GLY A 72 -10.14 7.75 5.80
N LEU A 73 -9.57 7.71 7.01
CA LEU A 73 -10.18 7.00 8.14
C LEU A 73 -11.62 7.48 8.39
N ALA A 74 -11.92 8.78 8.25
CA ALA A 74 -13.29 9.30 8.39
C ALA A 74 -14.30 8.69 7.40
N SER A 75 -13.88 8.36 6.18
CA SER A 75 -14.74 7.70 5.19
C SER A 75 -14.90 6.18 5.42
N VAL A 76 -13.92 5.54 6.07
CA VAL A 76 -13.96 4.10 6.40
C VAL A 76 -14.59 3.85 7.78
N PHE A 77 -14.46 4.81 8.71
CA PHE A 77 -14.90 4.77 10.10
C PHE A 77 -15.99 5.80 10.41
N GLY A 78 -16.68 6.33 9.39
CA GLY A 78 -17.81 7.26 9.56
C GLY A 78 -18.96 6.76 10.44
N SER A 79 -18.87 5.53 10.95
CA SER A 79 -19.81 4.93 11.91
C SER A 79 -19.24 4.69 13.32
N LEU A 80 -17.98 5.04 13.62
CA LEU A 80 -17.36 4.85 14.94
C LEU A 80 -16.83 6.17 15.49
N HIS A 81 -17.72 7.14 15.73
CA HIS A 81 -17.41 8.27 16.59
C HIS A 81 -17.15 7.77 18.03
N GLY A 82 -15.93 7.98 18.55
CA GLY A 82 -15.66 7.93 20.00
C GLY A 82 -14.78 6.80 20.53
N VAL A 83 -14.10 6.01 19.69
CA VAL A 83 -13.14 5.00 20.18
C VAL A 83 -11.70 5.50 19.98
N GLU A 84 -10.97 5.72 21.09
CA GLU A 84 -9.54 6.05 21.10
C GLU A 84 -8.66 4.80 21.02
N PRO A 85 -7.46 4.86 20.39
CA PRO A 85 -6.66 3.68 20.18
C PRO A 85 -6.05 3.26 21.50
N PRO A 86 -5.78 1.96 21.70
CA PRO A 86 -4.94 1.54 22.80
C PRO A 86 -3.62 2.32 22.77
N PRO A 87 -3.09 2.74 23.93
CA PRO A 87 -1.82 3.46 24.00
C PRO A 87 -0.71 2.65 23.32
N GLY A 88 0.00 3.28 22.38
CA GLY A 88 1.04 2.65 21.56
C GLY A 88 0.57 2.12 20.19
N GLN A 89 -0.73 2.23 19.87
CA GLN A 89 -1.24 1.91 18.54
C GLN A 89 -1.67 3.17 17.79
N SER A 90 -1.21 3.32 16.55
CA SER A 90 -1.75 4.32 15.64
C SER A 90 -3.03 3.76 15.02
N TRP A 91 -4.14 4.50 15.12
CA TRP A 91 -5.41 4.15 14.48
C TRP A 91 -5.37 4.03 12.95
N LEU A 92 -4.27 4.37 12.28
CA LEU A 92 -4.18 4.28 10.82
C LEU A 92 -3.10 3.30 10.38
N LYS A 93 -3.46 2.04 10.17
CA LYS A 93 -2.77 1.30 9.10
C LYS A 93 -3.25 1.89 7.77
N PRO A 94 -2.35 2.39 6.91
CA PRO A 94 -2.77 2.86 5.59
C PRO A 94 -3.43 1.69 4.83
N PRO A 95 -4.43 1.95 3.97
CA PRO A 95 -4.97 0.90 3.11
C PRO A 95 -3.82 0.32 2.29
N GLN A 96 -3.77 -1.00 2.12
CA GLN A 96 -2.66 -1.65 1.40
C GLN A 96 -2.91 -1.67 -0.12
N TYR A 97 -4.18 -1.69 -0.52
CA TYR A 97 -4.61 -1.80 -1.92
C TYR A 97 -5.66 -0.74 -2.22
N CYS A 98 -5.68 -0.27 -3.46
CA CYS A 98 -6.72 0.63 -3.93
C CYS A 98 -8.07 -0.10 -4.02
N HIS A 99 -9.12 0.45 -3.40
CA HIS A 99 -10.46 -0.14 -3.47
C HIS A 99 -11.06 -0.12 -4.88
N CYS A 100 -10.63 0.82 -5.74
CA CYS A 100 -11.14 1.00 -7.09
C CYS A 100 -10.43 0.06 -8.09
N CYS A 101 -9.10 0.10 -8.17
CA CYS A 101 -8.35 -0.70 -9.16
C CYS A 101 -7.65 -1.95 -8.62
N GLY A 102 -7.68 -2.20 -7.30
CA GLY A 102 -7.05 -3.36 -6.66
C GLY A 102 -5.52 -3.33 -6.60
N ARG A 103 -4.85 -2.35 -7.22
CA ARG A 103 -3.38 -2.26 -7.21
C ARG A 103 -2.85 -1.93 -5.81
N PRO A 104 -1.68 -2.50 -5.43
CA PRO A 104 -1.02 -2.13 -4.18
C PRO A 104 -0.63 -0.66 -4.19
N PHE A 105 -0.69 -0.03 -3.02
CA PHE A 105 -0.11 1.30 -2.86
C PHE A 105 1.42 1.23 -2.75
N PRO A 106 2.15 2.36 -2.97
CA PRO A 106 3.61 2.36 -2.99
C PRO A 106 4.28 1.80 -1.73
N TRP A 107 3.68 1.99 -0.55
CA TRP A 107 4.21 1.41 0.69
C TRP A 107 4.07 -0.11 0.72
N THR A 108 2.97 -0.66 0.20
CA THR A 108 2.74 -2.10 0.09
C THR A 108 3.68 -2.72 -0.94
N GLU A 109 3.87 -2.08 -2.10
CA GLU A 109 4.82 -2.53 -3.13
C GLU A 109 6.25 -2.65 -2.60
N ARG A 110 6.69 -1.68 -1.77
CA ARG A 110 8.02 -1.71 -1.14
C ARG A 110 8.17 -2.91 -0.22
N VAL A 111 7.16 -3.23 0.58
CA VAL A 111 7.21 -4.41 1.45
C VAL A 111 7.19 -5.70 0.63
N MET A 112 6.35 -5.79 -0.41
CA MET A 112 6.36 -6.95 -1.32
C MET A 112 7.73 -7.14 -1.98
N SER A 113 8.39 -6.04 -2.37
CA SER A 113 9.77 -6.08 -2.88
C SER A 113 10.75 -6.61 -1.83
N ALA A 114 10.67 -6.10 -0.60
CA ALA A 114 11.52 -6.56 0.50
C ALA A 114 11.31 -8.06 0.80
N VAL A 115 10.07 -8.55 0.80
CA VAL A 115 9.75 -9.98 0.95
C VAL A 115 10.36 -10.79 -0.19
N ARG A 116 10.19 -10.37 -1.45
CA ARG A 116 10.76 -11.08 -2.61
C ARG A 116 12.30 -11.15 -2.56
N MET A 117 12.94 -10.09 -2.08
CA MET A 117 14.39 -10.05 -1.85
C MET A 117 14.77 -10.99 -0.71
N ALA A 118 14.09 -10.94 0.44
CA ALA A 118 14.35 -11.82 1.57
C ALA A 118 14.23 -13.30 1.16
N ILE A 119 13.17 -13.67 0.42
CA ILE A 119 13.00 -15.03 -0.11
C ILE A 119 14.17 -15.44 -1.00
N ARG A 120 14.69 -14.54 -1.84
CA ARG A 120 15.85 -14.82 -2.70
C ARG A 120 17.06 -15.24 -1.87
N ASP A 121 17.26 -14.56 -0.75
CA ASP A 121 18.46 -14.66 0.07
C ASP A 121 18.34 -15.80 1.11
N LEU A 122 17.21 -16.51 1.16
CA LEU A 122 17.03 -17.74 1.94
C LEU A 122 17.85 -18.89 1.33
N THR A 123 19.09 -19.04 1.80
CA THR A 123 20.00 -20.14 1.42
C THR A 123 19.54 -21.50 1.93
N ALA A 124 18.73 -21.52 3.00
CA ALA A 124 18.15 -22.73 3.57
C ALA A 124 17.12 -23.42 2.65
N LEU A 125 16.64 -22.74 1.61
CA LEU A 125 15.68 -23.26 0.63
C LEU A 125 16.37 -23.48 -0.73
N ASP A 126 15.88 -24.42 -1.52
CA ASP A 126 16.33 -24.57 -2.90
C ASP A 126 15.65 -23.55 -3.85
N ARG A 127 16.03 -23.59 -5.14
CA ARG A 127 15.47 -22.68 -6.15
C ARG A 127 13.97 -22.88 -6.37
N ALA A 128 13.49 -24.12 -6.40
CA ALA A 128 12.09 -24.44 -6.62
C ALA A 128 11.25 -24.04 -5.40
N GLU A 129 11.74 -24.28 -4.20
CA GLU A 129 11.11 -23.88 -2.94
C GLU A 129 10.99 -22.35 -2.82
N ARG A 130 12.06 -21.60 -3.13
CA ARG A 130 12.00 -20.13 -3.19
C ARG A 130 10.99 -19.62 -4.20
N GLU A 131 10.91 -20.27 -5.37
CA GLU A 131 9.95 -19.90 -6.41
C GLU A 131 8.50 -20.18 -5.98
N GLN A 132 8.24 -21.33 -5.37
CA GLN A 132 6.94 -21.64 -4.79
C GLN A 132 6.55 -20.64 -3.69
N LEU A 133 7.51 -20.27 -2.83
CA LEU A 133 7.28 -19.28 -1.77
C LEU A 133 7.00 -17.88 -2.32
N ARG A 134 7.63 -17.48 -3.43
CA ARG A 134 7.30 -16.22 -4.12
C ARG A 134 5.87 -16.21 -4.65
N ARG A 135 5.41 -17.32 -5.25
CA ARG A 135 4.03 -17.45 -5.74
C ARG A 135 3.00 -17.39 -4.61
N SER A 136 3.35 -17.87 -3.42
CA SER A 136 2.50 -17.77 -2.23
C SER A 136 2.15 -16.32 -1.84
N ILE A 137 2.98 -15.34 -2.22
CA ILE A 137 2.73 -13.91 -1.93
C ILE A 137 1.39 -13.48 -2.51
N GLU A 138 1.14 -13.75 -3.79
CA GLU A 138 -0.10 -13.35 -4.47
C GLU A 138 -1.34 -13.94 -3.79
N HIS A 139 -1.23 -15.19 -3.32
CA HIS A 139 -2.34 -15.88 -2.68
C HIS A 139 -2.70 -15.31 -1.31
N ILE A 140 -1.71 -14.97 -0.47
CA ILE A 140 -1.98 -14.38 0.85
C ILE A 140 -2.44 -12.92 0.74
N VAL A 141 -1.98 -12.22 -0.29
CA VAL A 141 -2.35 -10.82 -0.57
C VAL A 141 -3.82 -10.73 -0.99
N HIS A 142 -4.25 -11.60 -1.93
CA HIS A 142 -5.57 -11.52 -2.53
C HIS A 142 -6.64 -12.45 -1.92
N ALA A 143 -6.31 -13.19 -0.86
CA ALA A 143 -7.24 -14.15 -0.23
C ALA A 143 -7.87 -15.12 -1.27
N THR A 144 -7.03 -15.77 -2.08
CA THR A 144 -7.51 -16.71 -3.11
C THR A 144 -7.86 -18.08 -2.55
N ALA A 145 -8.43 -18.98 -3.36
CA ALA A 145 -8.64 -20.38 -2.98
C ALA A 145 -7.35 -21.12 -2.55
N GLN A 146 -6.16 -20.63 -2.93
CA GLN A 146 -4.88 -21.23 -2.54
C GLN A 146 -4.28 -20.62 -1.27
N THR A 147 -4.98 -19.70 -0.57
CA THR A 147 -4.46 -19.01 0.62
C THR A 147 -3.98 -19.98 1.69
N ARG A 148 -4.77 -21.02 2.00
CA ARG A 148 -4.38 -22.04 2.99
C ARG A 148 -3.08 -22.74 2.61
N LEU A 149 -2.94 -23.15 1.35
CA LEU A 149 -1.73 -23.81 0.86
C LEU A 149 -0.52 -22.85 0.87
N ALA A 150 -0.74 -21.59 0.54
CA ALA A 150 0.28 -20.55 0.60
C ALA A 150 0.80 -20.34 2.03
N VAL A 151 -0.11 -20.28 3.02
CA VAL A 151 0.24 -20.17 4.44
C VAL A 151 1.03 -21.40 4.91
N VAL A 152 0.62 -22.62 4.52
CA VAL A 152 1.35 -23.85 4.84
C VAL A 152 2.79 -23.78 4.30
N ARG A 153 2.96 -23.37 3.03
CA ARG A 153 4.29 -23.21 2.41
C ARG A 153 5.14 -22.16 3.14
N ILE A 154 4.54 -21.04 3.52
CA ILE A 154 5.22 -19.99 4.29
C ILE A 154 5.68 -20.55 5.63
N ASN A 155 4.81 -21.21 6.39
CA ASN A 155 5.17 -21.78 7.69
C ASN A 155 6.25 -22.85 7.57
N ALA A 156 6.19 -23.72 6.54
CA ALA A 156 7.22 -24.72 6.27
C ALA A 156 8.58 -24.10 5.89
N ALA A 157 8.57 -22.97 5.18
CA ALA A 157 9.80 -22.23 4.91
C ALA A 157 10.37 -21.59 6.19
N LEU A 158 9.51 -20.94 6.98
CA LEU A 158 9.91 -20.27 8.22
C LEU A 158 10.46 -21.24 9.27
N SER A 159 9.95 -22.47 9.34
CA SER A 159 10.43 -23.49 10.30
C SER A 159 11.86 -23.98 10.05
N ARG A 160 12.40 -23.72 8.85
CA ARG A 160 13.79 -24.05 8.48
C ARG A 160 14.77 -22.93 8.80
N LEU A 161 14.28 -21.78 9.26
CA LEU A 161 15.10 -20.61 9.57
C LEU A 161 15.37 -20.53 11.07
N GLY A 162 16.43 -19.83 11.44
CA GLY A 162 16.63 -19.41 12.82
C GLY A 162 15.48 -18.50 13.28
N LYS A 163 15.13 -18.60 14.57
CA LYS A 163 13.96 -17.91 15.17
C LYS A 163 13.87 -16.43 14.79
N GLU A 164 14.95 -15.67 14.92
CA GLU A 164 14.97 -14.23 14.63
C GLU A 164 14.64 -13.92 13.16
N THR A 165 15.20 -14.71 12.23
CA THR A 165 14.92 -14.57 10.79
C THR A 165 13.48 -14.98 10.48
N ALA A 166 13.00 -16.05 11.09
CA ALA A 166 11.63 -16.52 10.93
C ALA A 166 10.62 -15.47 11.42
N ASP A 167 10.83 -14.87 12.59
CA ASP A 167 9.96 -13.86 13.17
C ASP A 167 9.95 -12.59 12.33
N SER A 168 11.13 -12.14 11.88
CA SER A 168 11.26 -10.96 11.01
C SER A 168 10.51 -11.15 9.68
N LEU A 169 10.70 -12.30 9.02
CA LEU A 169 10.07 -12.59 7.74
C LEU A 169 8.56 -12.83 7.89
N ARG A 170 8.11 -13.44 9.00
CA ARG A 170 6.70 -13.56 9.35
C ARG A 170 6.04 -12.19 9.47
N GLY A 171 6.68 -11.24 10.14
CA GLY A 171 6.21 -9.86 10.24
C GLY A 171 6.00 -9.21 8.87
N LEU A 172 6.92 -9.43 7.93
CA LEU A 172 6.78 -8.93 6.56
C LEU A 172 5.60 -9.59 5.84
N PHE A 173 5.41 -10.91 5.93
CA PHE A 173 4.25 -11.58 5.34
C PHE A 173 2.92 -11.07 5.92
N ILE A 174 2.82 -10.91 7.24
CA ILE A 174 1.63 -10.38 7.92
C ILE A 174 1.29 -8.97 7.45
N SER A 175 2.30 -8.13 7.19
CA SER A 175 2.07 -6.74 6.81
C SER A 175 1.41 -6.57 5.43
N ILE A 176 1.62 -7.51 4.51
CA ILE A 176 1.04 -7.49 3.14
C ILE A 176 -0.16 -8.41 2.98
N ALA A 177 -0.36 -9.35 3.90
CA ALA A 177 -1.44 -10.33 3.87
C ALA A 177 -2.82 -9.68 3.99
N SER A 178 -3.80 -10.30 3.34
CA SER A 178 -5.22 -10.12 3.62
C SER A 178 -5.53 -10.50 5.07
N ASP A 179 -6.64 -10.00 5.61
CA ASP A 179 -6.99 -10.25 7.02
C ASP A 179 -7.24 -11.74 7.30
N GLU A 180 -7.79 -12.49 6.33
CA GLU A 180 -7.90 -13.95 6.40
C GLU A 180 -6.51 -14.59 6.54
N ALA A 181 -5.57 -14.26 5.64
CA ALA A 181 -4.24 -14.84 5.68
C ALA A 181 -3.45 -14.44 6.94
N LYS A 182 -3.65 -13.22 7.46
CA LYS A 182 -3.06 -12.79 8.75
C LYS A 182 -3.51 -13.69 9.89
N ALA A 183 -4.82 -13.96 10.01
CA ALA A 183 -5.33 -14.82 11.07
C ALA A 183 -4.68 -16.22 11.04
N MET A 184 -4.51 -16.79 9.84
CA MET A 184 -3.85 -18.07 9.64
C MET A 184 -2.35 -18.02 9.97
N LEU A 185 -1.65 -16.94 9.60
CA LEU A 185 -0.22 -16.74 9.87
C LEU A 185 0.09 -16.46 11.34
N GLU A 186 -0.84 -15.86 12.08
CA GLU A 186 -0.75 -15.59 13.52
C GLU A 186 -1.11 -16.81 14.38
N GLY A 187 -1.62 -17.90 13.78
CA GLY A 187 -2.04 -19.10 14.52
C GLY A 187 -3.35 -18.94 15.30
N LYS A 188 -4.16 -17.92 14.95
CA LYS A 188 -5.54 -17.79 15.44
C LYS A 188 -6.43 -18.73 14.62
N GLU A 189 -6.30 -20.03 14.85
CA GLU A 189 -7.37 -20.94 14.47
C GLU A 189 -8.57 -20.60 15.35
N SER A 190 -9.66 -20.14 14.71
CA SER A 190 -10.99 -20.13 15.30
C SER A 190 -11.25 -21.52 15.87
N GLY A 191 -11.10 -21.65 17.19
CA GLY A 191 -11.47 -22.85 17.91
C GLY A 191 -12.96 -23.09 17.75
N GLN A 192 -13.33 -23.89 16.76
CA GLN A 192 -14.60 -24.59 16.74
C GLN A 192 -14.35 -26.01 16.23
N GLY A 193 -14.41 -26.95 17.16
CA GLY A 193 -14.38 -28.39 16.86
C GLY A 193 -13.11 -29.10 17.27
N ARG A 194 -12.87 -29.22 18.58
CA ARG A 194 -12.30 -30.46 19.12
C ARG A 194 -13.32 -31.08 20.04
N ALA A 195 -13.58 -32.35 19.72
CA ALA A 195 -14.46 -33.36 20.31
C ALA A 195 -14.87 -33.17 21.77
#